data_AF-A0A562WBN9-F1
#
_entry.id   AF-A0A562WBN9-F1
#
_cell.length_a   1.000
_cell.length_b   1.000
_cell.length_c   1.000
_cell.angle_alpha   90.00
_cell.angle_beta   90.00
_cell.angle_gamma   90.00
#
_symmetry.space_group_name_H-M   'P 1'
#
loop_
_entity.id
_entity.type
_entity.pdbx_description
1 polymer ?
#
loop_
_entity_poly.entity_id
_entity_poly.type
_entity_poly.pdbx_seq_one_letter_code
_entity_poly.pdbx_strand_id
1 'polypeptide(L)'
;MPALLSLAIWVWASALGQVVVLADRPVELLAGAAVGVALLLATTVAVLVTVAGTAGPQAVRRARSLRERARRRRVPRQLDPDAPGRARPRAPGVRPATA
;
A
#
# COMPACT_ATOMS: atom_id res chain seq x y z
N MET A 1 -4.43 -22.93 -29.68
CA MET A 1 -4.06 -21.53 -29.39
C MET A 1 -4.21 -20.50 -30.53
N PRO A 2 -4.74 -20.80 -31.75
CA PRO A 2 -4.86 -19.78 -32.79
C PRO A 2 -5.96 -18.75 -32.50
N ALA A 3 -7.03 -19.15 -31.80
CA ALA A 3 -8.15 -18.26 -31.47
C ALA A 3 -7.75 -17.09 -30.55
N LEU A 4 -6.81 -17.30 -29.63
CA LEU A 4 -6.32 -16.24 -28.74
C LEU A 4 -5.44 -15.23 -29.49
N LEU A 5 -4.63 -15.70 -30.44
CA LEU A 5 -3.85 -14.85 -31.33
C LEU A 5 -4.77 -14.06 -32.27
N SER A 6 -5.79 -14.70 -32.85
CA SER A 6 -6.78 -14.01 -33.69
C SER A 6 -7.58 -12.96 -32.91
N LEU A 7 -7.97 -13.25 -31.67
CA LEU A 7 -8.62 -12.29 -30.78
C LEU A 7 -7.69 -11.11 -30.47
N ALA A 8 -6.43 -11.38 -30.12
CA ALA A 8 -5.45 -10.35 -29.82
C ALA A 8 -5.19 -9.45 -31.04
N ILE A 9 -5.03 -10.04 -32.23
CA ILE A 9 -4.84 -9.30 -33.49
C ILE A 9 -6.08 -8.45 -33.80
N TRP A 10 -7.28 -8.99 -33.63
CA TRP A 10 -8.53 -8.27 -33.88
C TRP A 10 -8.75 -7.10 -32.90
N VAL A 11 -8.42 -7.29 -31.63
CA VAL A 11 -8.46 -6.23 -30.60
C VAL A 11 -7.47 -5.12 -30.93
N TRP A 12 -6.23 -5.48 -31.30
CA TRP A 12 -5.21 -4.50 -31.67
C TRP A 12 -5.56 -3.75 -32.96
N ALA A 13 -6.08 -4.43 -33.98
CA ALA A 13 -6.54 -3.81 -35.21
C ALA A 13 -7.72 -2.84 -34.95
N SER A 14 -8.66 -3.21 -34.09
CA SER A 14 -9.78 -2.35 -33.70
C SER A 14 -9.32 -1.12 -32.91
N ALA A 15 -8.39 -1.29 -31.97
CA ALA A 15 -7.82 -0.19 -31.20
C ALA A 15 -7.07 0.81 -32.11
N LEU A 16 -6.28 0.31 -33.06
CA LEU A 16 -5.61 1.16 -34.05
C LEU A 16 -6.61 1.88 -34.97
N GLY A 17 -7.68 1.21 -35.41
CA GLY A 17 -8.75 1.83 -36.18
C GLY A 17 -9.44 2.97 -35.43
N GLN A 18 -9.70 2.78 -34.13
CA GLN A 18 -10.25 3.82 -33.27
C GLN A 18 -9.30 5.02 -33.15
N VAL A 19 -7.99 4.79 -33.02
CA VAL A 19 -6.97 5.87 -32.98
C VAL A 19 -6.93 6.66 -34.28
N VAL A 20 -7.04 6.01 -35.44
CA VAL A 20 -7.06 6.67 -36.76
C VAL A 20 -8.34 7.50 -36.95
N VAL A 21 -9.50 6.98 -36.54
CA VAL A 21 -10.77 7.72 -36.60
C VAL A 21 -10.75 8.93 -35.67
N LEU A 22 -10.17 8.78 -34.47
CA LEU A 22 -10.05 9.86 -33.49
C LEU A 22 -9.00 10.90 -33.88
N ALA A 23 -7.97 10.53 -34.65
CA ALA A 23 -6.93 11.46 -35.13
C ALA A 23 -7.49 12.57 -36.04
N ASP A 24 -8.62 12.32 -36.70
CA ASP A 24 -9.31 13.30 -37.56
C ASP A 24 -10.28 14.19 -36.77
N ARG A 25 -10.46 13.93 -35.46
CA ARG A 25 -11.38 14.63 -34.55
C ARG A 25 -10.70 14.94 -33.21
N PRO A 26 -9.81 15.96 -33.16
CA PRO A 26 -8.99 16.27 -31.98
C PRO A 26 -9.83 16.58 -30.72
N VAL A 27 -11.05 17.12 -30.90
CA VAL A 27 -11.98 17.40 -29.80
C VAL A 27 -12.51 16.12 -29.14
N GLU A 28 -12.75 15.06 -29.92
CA GLU A 28 -13.24 13.78 -29.41
C GLU A 28 -12.13 13.00 -28.68
N LEU A 29 -10.88 13.12 -29.14
CA LEU A 29 -9.69 12.65 -28.41
C LEU A 29 -9.55 13.31 -27.04
N LEU A 30 -9.65 14.64 -26.99
CA LEU A 30 -9.59 15.41 -25.74
C LEU A 30 -10.74 15.05 -24.79
N ALA A 31 -11.95 14.86 -25.33
CA ALA A 31 -13.10 14.42 -24.55
C ALA A 31 -12.90 13.01 -23.98
N GLY A 32 -12.42 12.06 -24.78
CA GLY A 32 -12.10 10.70 -24.33
C GLY A 32 -11.00 10.68 -23.28
N ALA A 33 -9.94 11.47 -23.46
CA ALA A 33 -8.87 11.62 -22.48
C ALA A 33 -9.38 12.23 -21.17
N ALA A 34 -10.23 13.26 -21.24
CA ALA A 34 -10.83 13.87 -20.06
C ALA A 34 -11.70 12.89 -19.27
N VAL A 35 -12.51 12.08 -19.96
CA VAL A 35 -13.32 11.02 -19.34
C VAL A 35 -12.43 9.95 -18.70
N GLY A 36 -11.36 9.52 -19.39
CA GLY A 36 -10.39 8.57 -18.86
C GLY A 36 -9.69 9.07 -17.58
N VAL A 37 -9.25 10.33 -17.57
CA VAL A 37 -8.66 10.99 -16.40
C VAL A 37 -9.68 11.09 -15.26
N ALA A 38 -10.92 11.48 -15.54
CA ALA A 38 -11.98 11.56 -14.54
C ALA A 38 -12.27 10.19 -13.90
N LEU A 39 -12.32 9.13 -14.71
CA LEU A 39 -12.54 7.76 -14.23
C LEU A 39 -11.35 7.25 -13.40
N LEU A 40 -10.13 7.54 -13.83
CA LEU A 40 -8.92 7.20 -13.07
C LEU A 40 -8.89 7.93 -11.72
N LEU A 41 -9.28 9.20 -11.70
CA LEU A 41 -9.36 9.97 -10.46
C LEU A 41 -10.43 9.42 -9.52
N ALA A 42 -11.63 9.15 -10.03
CA ALA A 42 -12.73 8.59 -9.26
C ALA A 42 -12.39 7.22 -8.65
N THR A 43 -11.77 6.34 -9.44
CA THR A 43 -11.31 5.02 -8.97
C THR A 43 -10.20 5.15 -7.92
N THR A 44 -9.24 6.06 -8.13
CA THR A 44 -8.19 6.33 -7.13
C THR A 44 -8.78 6.82 -5.81
N VAL A 45 -9.74 7.75 -5.85
CA VAL A 45 -10.44 8.22 -4.65
C VAL A 45 -11.22 7.09 -3.98
N ALA A 46 -11.94 6.27 -4.74
CA ALA A 46 -12.67 5.13 -4.20
C ALA A 46 -11.74 4.13 -3.51
N VAL A 47 -10.60 3.79 -4.13
CA VAL A 47 -9.57 2.91 -3.54
C VAL A 47 -8.96 3.56 -2.29
N LEU A 48 -8.65 4.85 -2.32
CA LEU A 48 -8.13 5.55 -1.14
C LEU A 48 -9.14 5.53 0.00
N VAL A 49 -10.43 5.74 -0.27
CA VAL A 49 -11.48 5.70 0.75
C VAL A 49 -11.66 4.28 1.31
N THR A 50 -11.63 3.25 0.47
CA THR A 50 -11.79 1.85 0.94
C THR A 50 -10.55 1.33 1.67
N VAL A 51 -9.35 1.63 1.18
CA VAL A 51 -8.08 1.18 1.78
C VAL A 51 -7.72 2.00 3.02
N ALA A 52 -7.87 3.34 2.97
CA ALA A 52 -7.65 4.19 4.15
C ALA A 52 -8.80 4.11 5.15
N GLY A 53 -9.92 3.47 4.80
CA GLY A 53 -11.13 3.29 5.61
C GLY A 53 -10.94 2.55 6.93
N THR A 54 -9.76 1.98 7.19
CA THR A 54 -9.45 1.33 8.49
C THR A 54 -8.74 2.25 9.48
N ALA A 55 -8.06 3.30 9.02
CA ALA A 55 -7.33 4.22 9.86
C ALA A 55 -7.54 5.66 9.37
N GLY A 56 -8.71 6.21 9.68
CA GLY A 56 -9.03 7.61 9.38
C GLY A 56 -8.02 8.60 9.96
N PRO A 57 -8.09 9.90 9.60
CA PRO A 57 -7.14 10.92 10.05
C PRO A 57 -6.91 10.96 11.57
N GLN A 58 -7.94 10.58 12.35
CA GLN A 58 -7.88 10.45 13.80
C GLN A 58 -6.99 9.29 14.27
N ALA A 59 -6.98 8.15 13.57
CA ALA A 59 -6.13 7.01 13.87
C ALA A 59 -4.65 7.34 13.64
N VAL A 60 -4.33 8.06 12.55
CA VAL A 60 -2.96 8.54 12.28
C VAL A 60 -2.50 9.52 13.36
N ARG A 61 -3.35 10.49 13.76
CA ARG A 61 -3.05 11.41 14.86
C ARG A 61 -2.86 10.67 16.19
N ARG A 62 -3.70 9.68 16.48
CA ARG A 62 -3.60 8.85 17.68
C ARG A 62 -2.29 8.06 17.69
N ALA A 63 -1.94 7.40 16.59
CA ALA A 63 -0.68 6.67 16.45
C ALA A 63 0.55 7.58 16.63
N ARG A 64 0.53 8.79 16.05
CA ARG A 64 1.57 9.81 16.26
C ARG A 64 1.66 10.25 17.72
N SER A 65 0.51 10.50 18.35
CA SER A 65 0.46 10.89 19.77
C SER A 65 0.99 9.79 20.70
N LEU A 66 0.71 8.52 20.42
CA LEU A 66 1.23 7.39 21.17
C LEU A 66 2.74 7.25 21.01
N ARG A 67 3.26 7.45 19.79
CA ARG A 67 4.72 7.48 19.54
C ARG A 67 5.41 8.60 20.29
N GLU A 68 4.85 9.80 20.29
CA GLU A 68 5.39 10.93 21.04
C GLU A 68 5.38 10.68 22.55
N ARG A 69 4.28 10.12 23.08
CA ARG A 69 4.22 9.71 24.48
C ARG A 69 5.25 8.63 24.80
N ALA A 70 5.42 7.63 23.94
CA ALA A 70 6.44 6.58 24.13
C ALA A 70 7.87 7.14 24.10
N ARG A 71 8.18 8.09 23.20
CA ARG A 71 9.49 8.77 23.16
C ARG A 71 9.76 9.59 24.43
N ARG A 72 8.73 10.23 24.98
CA ARG A 72 8.84 11.04 26.21
C ARG A 72 8.87 10.18 27.48
N ARG A 73 8.23 9.00 27.45
CA ARG A 73 8.21 8.08 28.57
C ARG A 73 9.54 7.31 28.60
N ARG A 74 10.51 7.83 29.36
CA ARG A 74 11.71 7.06 29.69
C ARG A 74 11.29 5.81 30.45
N VAL A 75 11.67 4.63 29.97
CA VAL A 75 11.49 3.37 30.70
C VAL A 75 12.44 3.43 31.91
N PRO A 76 11.94 3.36 33.16
CA PRO A 76 12.80 3.24 34.33
C PRO A 76 13.79 2.09 34.13
N ARG A 77 15.06 2.28 34.48
CA ARG A 77 16.10 1.25 34.32
C ARG A 77 15.72 -0.09 34.98
N GLN A 78 14.85 -0.08 35.98
CA GLN A 78 14.31 -1.26 36.63
C GLN A 78 13.37 -2.10 35.74
N LEU A 79 12.86 -1.55 34.64
CA LEU A 79 12.05 -2.28 33.66
C LEU A 79 12.84 -2.71 32.43
N ASP A 80 14.08 -2.23 32.30
CA ASP A 80 14.99 -2.65 31.24
C ASP A 80 15.71 -3.95 31.69
N PRO A 81 15.46 -5.09 31.04
CA PRO A 81 16.15 -6.34 31.37
C PRO A 81 17.66 -6.27 31.12
N ASP A 82 18.11 -5.36 30.25
CA ASP A 82 19.51 -5.14 29.91
C ASP A 82 20.16 -3.97 30.68
N ALA A 83 19.47 -3.41 31.68
CA ALA A 83 20.01 -2.30 32.45
C ALA A 83 21.36 -2.66 33.12
N PRO A 84 22.38 -1.78 33.04
CA PRO A 84 23.66 -1.97 33.71
C PRO A 84 23.47 -2.17 35.21
N GLY A 85 24.08 -3.21 35.78
CA GLY A 85 23.96 -3.56 37.20
C GLY A 85 22.91 -4.62 37.51
N ARG A 86 22.09 -5.06 36.55
CA ARG A 86 21.37 -6.33 36.68
C ARG A 86 22.27 -7.50 36.30
N ALA A 87 22.26 -8.54 37.13
CA ALA A 87 22.83 -9.82 36.75
C ALA A 87 22.06 -10.34 35.51
N ARG A 88 22.74 -10.41 34.36
CA ARG A 88 22.18 -11.09 33.18
C ARG A 88 21.94 -12.55 33.55
N PRO A 89 20.71 -13.08 33.45
CA PRO A 89 20.48 -14.51 33.53
C PRO A 89 21.34 -15.17 32.46
N ARG A 90 22.29 -16.03 32.86
CA ARG A 90 23.03 -16.84 31.90
C ARG A 90 22.02 -17.76 31.22
N ALA A 91 22.11 -17.86 29.89
CA ALA A 91 21.26 -18.77 29.13
C ALA A 91 21.27 -20.16 29.80
N PRO A 92 20.12 -20.85 29.89
CA PRO A 92 20.08 -22.22 30.40
C PRO A 92 21.14 -23.05 29.67
N GLY A 93 22.08 -23.62 30.43
CA GLY A 93 23.11 -24.47 29.85
C GLY A 93 22.47 -25.71 29.22
N VAL A 94 23.11 -26.26 28.20
CA VAL A 94 22.75 -27.57 27.61
C VAL A 94 23.13 -28.67 28.61
N ARG A 95 22.43 -28.73 29.75
CA ARG A 95 22.48 -29.88 30.63
C ARG A 95 21.23 -30.71 30.35
N PRO A 96 21.38 -31.99 29.95
CA PRO A 96 20.23 -32.87 29.94
C PRO A 96 19.69 -32.94 31.37
N ALA A 97 18.37 -32.79 31.51
CA ALA A 97 17.71 -33.12 32.75
C ALA A 97 18.03 -34.60 33.03
N THR A 98 18.80 -34.85 34.08
CA THR A 98 19.09 -36.20 34.54
C THR A 98 17.77 -36.87 34.89
N ALA A 99 17.56 -38.06 34.30
CA ALA A 99 16.41 -38.94 34.50
C ALA A 99 16.29 -39.44 35.94
#